data_AF-A0AAD4VSU7-F1
#
_entry.id   AF-A0AAD4VSU7-F1
#
_cell.length_a   1.000
_cell.length_b   1.000
_cell.length_c   1.000
_cell.angle_alpha   90.00
_cell.angle_beta   90.00
_cell.angle_gamma   90.00
#
_symmetry.space_group_name_H-M   'P 1'
#
loop_
_entity.id
_entity.type
_entity.pdbx_description
1 polymer ?
#
loop_
_entity_poly.entity_id
_entity_poly.type
_entity_poly.pdbx_seq_one_letter_code
_entity_poly.pdbx_strand_id
1 'polypeptide(L)'
;MLSWHYGTKKKLEFDLQNKVSAEWLTDISPGLGVYQGSRIGFIYTDIVTGIPAFFSHFITNLPAFHQVLIFVSFKSLPMPYVPASRRYLIGRVGPKDLKIYRCVVRYGYCDPIRDTDNFEEQIISSIGEFIIMEENEFESLNSSEGRMVVVGKPQLMEAL
;
A
#
# COMPACT_ATOMS: atom_id res chain seq x y z
N MET A 1 -20.77 -8.87 19.83
CA MET A 1 -19.32 -8.86 19.59
C MET A 1 -18.81 -10.09 18.81
N LEU A 2 -19.32 -11.31 19.03
CA LEU A 2 -18.88 -12.51 18.28
C LEU A 2 -19.20 -12.48 16.77
N SER A 3 -20.38 -12.00 16.38
CA SER A 3 -20.79 -11.95 14.97
C SER A 3 -19.93 -11.00 14.13
N TRP A 4 -19.50 -9.87 14.70
CA TRP A 4 -18.60 -8.92 14.02
C TRP A 4 -17.22 -9.52 13.79
N HIS A 5 -16.61 -10.08 14.85
CA HIS A 5 -15.33 -10.75 14.74
C HIS A 5 -15.36 -11.90 13.71
N TYR A 6 -16.42 -12.71 13.75
CA TYR A 6 -16.62 -13.77 12.77
C TYR A 6 -16.75 -13.23 11.35
N GLY A 7 -17.55 -12.18 11.15
CA GLY A 7 -17.72 -11.53 9.84
C GLY A 7 -16.42 -10.95 9.29
N THR A 8 -15.68 -10.18 10.09
CA THR A 8 -14.37 -9.63 9.68
C THR A 8 -13.37 -10.73 9.36
N LYS A 9 -13.33 -11.79 10.16
CA LYS A 9 -12.47 -12.95 9.91
C LYS A 9 -12.83 -13.64 8.59
N LYS A 10 -14.12 -13.89 8.34
CA LYS A 10 -14.60 -14.51 7.10
C LYS A 10 -14.33 -13.68 5.86
N LYS A 11 -14.51 -12.36 5.96
CA LYS A 11 -14.14 -11.41 4.89
C LYS A 11 -12.65 -11.50 4.58
N LEU A 12 -11.78 -11.44 5.60
CA LEU A 12 -10.34 -11.54 5.41
C LEU A 12 -9.93 -12.90 4.80
N GLU A 13 -10.52 -14.00 5.26
CA GLU A 13 -10.30 -15.34 4.69
C GLU A 13 -10.67 -15.36 3.20
N PHE A 14 -11.83 -14.79 2.84
CA PHE A 14 -12.28 -14.68 1.46
C PHE A 14 -11.35 -13.81 0.61
N ASP A 15 -10.93 -12.65 1.12
CA ASP A 15 -10.04 -11.73 0.41
C ASP A 15 -8.65 -12.35 0.18
N LEU A 16 -8.15 -13.17 1.11
CA LEU A 16 -6.90 -13.89 0.97
C LEU A 16 -7.00 -15.04 -0.04
N GLN A 17 -8.12 -15.77 -0.05
CA GLN A 17 -8.35 -16.88 -0.98
C GLN A 17 -8.58 -16.41 -2.41
N ASN A 18 -9.27 -15.28 -2.59
CA ASN A 18 -9.65 -14.75 -3.89
C ASN A 18 -8.76 -13.58 -4.34
N LYS A 19 -7.61 -13.37 -3.69
CA LYS A 19 -6.67 -12.33 -4.11
C LYS A 19 -6.22 -12.57 -5.55
N VAL A 20 -6.05 -11.49 -6.29
CA VAL A 20 -5.63 -11.54 -7.69
C VAL A 20 -4.11 -11.28 -7.77
N SER A 21 -3.43 -11.93 -8.72
CA SER A 21 -2.01 -11.67 -9.01
C SER A 21 -1.83 -10.28 -9.64
N ALA A 22 -0.64 -9.66 -9.52
CA ALA A 22 -0.42 -8.41 -10.22
C ALA A 22 -0.30 -8.59 -11.75
N GLU A 23 0.01 -9.80 -12.22
CA GLU A 23 -0.01 -10.19 -13.64
C GLU A 23 -1.39 -9.97 -14.30
N TRP A 24 -2.49 -10.07 -13.54
CA TRP A 24 -3.82 -9.73 -14.06
C TRP A 24 -3.94 -8.24 -14.45
N LEU A 25 -3.17 -7.34 -13.83
CA LEU A 25 -3.20 -5.93 -14.21
C LEU A 25 -2.52 -5.67 -15.55
N THR A 26 -1.50 -6.46 -15.92
CA THR A 26 -0.84 -6.32 -17.21
C THR A 26 -1.77 -6.63 -18.38
N ASP A 27 -2.72 -7.55 -18.20
CA ASP A 27 -3.69 -7.93 -19.23
C ASP A 27 -4.77 -6.85 -19.48
N ILE A 28 -4.96 -5.92 -18.54
CA ILE A 28 -5.96 -4.84 -18.61
C ILE A 28 -5.37 -3.54 -19.19
N SER A 29 -4.08 -3.53 -19.49
CA SER A 29 -3.35 -2.33 -19.93
C SER A 29 -3.76 -1.72 -21.30
N PRO A 30 -4.39 -2.40 -22.29
CA PRO A 30 -4.60 -1.77 -23.59
C PRO A 30 -5.89 -0.93 -23.59
N GLY A 31 -5.81 0.32 -23.09
CA GLY A 31 -6.91 1.28 -23.18
C GLY A 31 -6.84 2.51 -22.27
N LEU A 32 -5.74 2.70 -21.53
CA LEU A 32 -5.57 3.82 -20.58
C LEU A 32 -5.38 5.15 -21.33
N GLY A 33 -6.51 5.76 -21.71
CA GLY A 33 -6.56 7.10 -22.27
C GLY A 33 -5.93 8.14 -21.34
N VAL A 34 -5.11 9.00 -21.92
CA VAL A 34 -4.36 10.08 -21.26
C VAL A 34 -5.33 11.10 -20.65
N TYR A 35 -5.76 10.88 -19.40
CA TYR A 35 -6.49 11.89 -18.63
C TYR A 35 -5.50 12.86 -17.99
N GLN A 36 -5.63 14.15 -18.32
CA GLN A 36 -4.84 15.23 -17.76
C GLN A 36 -5.31 15.56 -16.34
N GLY A 37 -4.66 14.97 -15.34
CA GLY A 37 -4.82 15.30 -13.93
C GLY A 37 -4.13 14.27 -13.03
N SER A 38 -3.13 14.68 -12.25
CA SER A 38 -2.44 13.78 -11.32
C SER A 38 -3.32 13.51 -10.10
N ARG A 39 -4.19 12.50 -10.19
CA ARG A 39 -5.03 12.07 -9.07
C ARG A 39 -4.39 10.84 -8.43
N ILE A 40 -4.15 10.89 -7.12
CA ILE A 40 -3.69 9.74 -6.33
C ILE A 40 -4.93 9.04 -5.75
N GLY A 41 -5.02 7.72 -5.91
CA GLY A 41 -6.12 6.90 -5.39
C GLY A 41 -5.65 6.04 -4.23
N PHE A 42 -6.32 6.14 -3.08
CA PHE A 42 -6.07 5.28 -1.93
C PHE A 42 -7.11 4.16 -1.84
N ILE A 43 -6.64 2.93 -1.72
CA ILE A 43 -7.49 1.74 -1.53
C ILE A 43 -7.14 1.09 -0.22
N TYR A 44 -8.02 1.25 0.75
CA TYR A 44 -7.89 0.63 2.05
C TYR A 44 -8.29 -0.85 2.00
N THR A 45 -7.38 -1.73 2.42
CA THR A 45 -7.60 -3.18 2.38
C THR A 45 -6.95 -3.89 3.55
N ASP A 46 -7.59 -4.97 4.00
CA ASP A 46 -7.13 -5.79 5.11
C ASP A 46 -6.02 -6.78 4.70
N ILE A 47 -5.79 -6.99 3.39
CA ILE A 47 -4.76 -7.91 2.89
C ILE A 47 -3.42 -7.22 2.67
N VAL A 48 -2.35 -7.80 3.22
CA VAL A 48 -0.98 -7.26 3.14
C VAL A 48 -0.20 -7.71 1.89
N THR A 49 -0.75 -8.62 1.10
CA THR A 49 -0.14 -9.15 -0.14
C THR A 49 -1.20 -9.39 -1.20
N GLY A 50 -0.85 -9.23 -2.49
CA GLY A 50 -1.77 -9.46 -3.61
C GLY A 50 -2.88 -8.42 -3.73
N ILE A 51 -3.58 -8.43 -4.84
CA ILE A 51 -4.62 -7.43 -5.14
C ILE A 51 -5.95 -7.90 -4.56
N PRO A 52 -6.72 -7.04 -3.87
CA PRO A 52 -8.01 -7.45 -3.32
C PRO A 52 -8.96 -7.92 -4.40
N ALA A 53 -9.69 -9.02 -4.17
CA ALA A 53 -10.60 -9.62 -5.16
C ALA A 53 -11.59 -8.61 -5.75
N PHE A 54 -12.14 -7.74 -4.91
CA PHE A 54 -13.10 -6.69 -5.31
C PHE A 54 -12.50 -5.67 -6.28
N PHE A 55 -11.18 -5.51 -6.32
CA PHE A 55 -10.52 -4.53 -7.17
C PHE A 55 -10.71 -4.84 -8.65
N SER A 56 -10.91 -6.12 -8.99
CA SER A 56 -11.15 -6.55 -10.36
C SER A 56 -12.41 -5.93 -10.98
N HIS A 57 -13.49 -5.87 -10.20
CA HIS A 57 -14.73 -5.18 -10.56
C HIS A 57 -14.62 -3.67 -10.43
N PHE A 58 -13.76 -3.16 -9.54
CA PHE A 58 -13.56 -1.73 -9.35
C PHE A 58 -12.88 -1.08 -10.56
N ILE A 59 -11.79 -1.68 -11.06
CA ILE A 59 -11.03 -1.18 -12.21
C ILE A 59 -11.90 -1.09 -13.48
N THR A 60 -12.75 -2.08 -13.73
CA THR A 60 -13.55 -2.16 -14.95
C THR A 60 -14.71 -1.16 -14.98
N ASN A 61 -15.08 -0.59 -13.84
CA ASN A 61 -16.24 0.31 -13.71
C ASN A 61 -15.86 1.76 -13.36
N LEU A 62 -14.57 2.09 -13.29
CA LEU A 62 -14.13 3.45 -13.00
C LEU A 62 -13.89 4.25 -14.28
N PRO A 63 -14.66 5.34 -14.50
CA PRO A 63 -14.53 6.17 -15.70
C PRO A 63 -13.27 7.07 -15.71
N ALA A 64 -12.48 7.10 -14.64
CA ALA A 64 -11.25 7.87 -14.55
C ALA A 64 -10.23 7.12 -13.68
N PHE A 65 -9.16 6.61 -14.29
CA PHE A 65 -8.07 5.99 -13.55
C PHE A 65 -7.27 7.06 -12.81
N HIS A 66 -6.98 6.82 -11.53
CA HIS A 66 -5.99 7.60 -10.79
C HIS A 66 -4.60 7.32 -11.39
N GLN A 67 -3.79 8.36 -11.59
CA GLN A 67 -2.45 8.22 -12.20
C GLN A 67 -1.49 7.43 -11.30
N VAL A 68 -1.78 7.37 -10.00
CA VAL A 68 -1.05 6.59 -8.99
C VAL A 68 -2.08 5.93 -8.08
N LEU A 69 -1.91 4.63 -7.82
CA LEU A 69 -2.82 3.88 -6.95
C LEU A 69 -2.04 3.27 -5.78
N ILE A 70 -2.58 3.40 -4.57
CA ILE A 70 -1.91 2.99 -3.34
C ILE A 70 -2.84 2.08 -2.55
N PHE A 71 -2.49 0.80 -2.45
CA PHE A 71 -3.13 -0.12 -1.51
C PHE A 71 -2.61 0.12 -0.10
N VAL A 72 -3.48 0.53 0.82
CA VAL A 72 -3.13 0.81 2.21
C VAL A 72 -3.69 -0.28 3.12
N SER A 73 -2.81 -0.90 3.91
CA SER A 73 -3.19 -1.91 4.90
C SER A 73 -2.67 -1.54 6.27
N PHE A 74 -3.47 -1.81 7.30
CA PHE A 74 -3.12 -1.53 8.68
C PHE A 74 -2.71 -2.81 9.39
N LYS A 75 -1.54 -2.79 10.04
CA LYS A 75 -1.02 -3.93 10.79
C LYS A 75 -0.67 -3.55 12.23
N SER A 76 -1.45 -4.09 13.17
CA SER A 76 -1.13 -3.97 14.60
C SER A 76 0.11 -4.78 14.95
N LEU A 77 0.98 -4.19 15.78
CA LEU A 77 2.16 -4.82 16.39
C LEU A 77 2.00 -4.90 17.91
N PRO A 78 2.61 -5.90 18.57
CA PRO A 78 2.49 -6.11 20.02
C PRO A 78 3.42 -5.17 20.81
N MET A 79 3.34 -3.86 20.56
CA MET A 79 4.12 -2.83 21.25
C MET A 79 3.31 -1.54 21.41
N PRO A 80 3.61 -0.68 22.39
CA PRO A 80 2.83 0.54 22.65
C PRO A 80 2.85 1.51 21.48
N TYR A 81 4.04 1.81 20.98
CA TYR A 81 4.26 2.76 19.89
C TYR A 81 5.20 2.17 18.85
N VAL A 82 4.94 2.44 17.58
CA VAL A 82 5.86 2.11 16.49
C VAL A 82 6.73 3.32 16.18
N PRO A 83 8.07 3.18 16.16
CA PRO A 83 8.94 4.25 15.73
C PRO A 83 8.59 4.71 14.31
N ALA A 84 8.65 6.03 14.05
CA ALA A 84 8.33 6.59 12.74
C ALA A 84 9.18 5.96 11.61
N SER A 85 10.43 5.62 11.90
CA SER A 85 11.35 4.95 10.98
C SER A 85 10.94 3.54 10.55
N ARG A 86 9.96 2.92 11.24
CA ARG A 86 9.47 1.55 10.96
C ARG A 86 7.97 1.48 10.69
N ARG A 87 7.30 2.64 10.65
CA ARG A 87 5.84 2.75 10.56
C ARG A 87 5.32 2.41 9.16
N TYR A 88 6.03 2.80 8.11
CA TYR A 88 5.60 2.59 6.74
C TYR A 88 6.46 1.54 6.06
N LEU A 89 5.81 0.47 5.60
CA LEU A 89 6.39 -0.46 4.65
C LEU A 89 5.84 -0.16 3.26
N ILE A 90 6.71 0.17 2.32
CA ILE A 90 6.33 0.47 0.95
C ILE A 90 6.82 -0.64 0.03
N GLY A 91 6.00 -1.03 -0.93
CA GLY A 91 6.39 -1.97 -1.98
C GLY A 91 5.66 -1.66 -3.28
N ARG A 92 6.21 -2.16 -4.39
CA ARG A 92 5.61 -2.02 -5.72
C ARG A 92 4.69 -3.21 -6.02
N VAL A 93 3.59 -2.95 -6.73
CA VAL A 93 2.64 -3.98 -7.17
C VAL A 93 2.63 -4.01 -8.70
N GLY A 94 3.07 -5.13 -9.28
CA GLY A 94 3.19 -5.28 -10.72
C GLY A 94 4.32 -4.44 -11.34
N PRO A 95 4.31 -4.26 -12.67
CA PRO A 95 5.34 -3.51 -13.39
C PRO A 95 5.44 -2.04 -12.98
N LYS A 96 6.64 -1.45 -13.17
CA LYS A 96 6.92 -0.04 -12.84
C LYS A 96 5.98 0.95 -13.54
N ASP A 97 5.56 0.63 -14.76
CA ASP A 97 4.73 1.50 -15.61
C ASP A 97 3.31 1.72 -15.06
N LEU A 98 2.80 0.79 -14.25
CA LEU A 98 1.45 0.89 -13.70
C LEU A 98 1.33 1.91 -12.55
N LYS A 99 2.46 2.33 -11.95
CA LYS A 99 2.50 3.26 -10.80
C LYS A 99 1.57 2.84 -9.64
N ILE A 100 1.55 1.54 -9.36
CA ILE A 100 0.77 0.96 -8.26
C ILE A 100 1.70 0.58 -7.11
N TYR A 101 1.37 1.05 -5.93
CA TYR A 101 2.14 0.86 -4.71
C TYR A 101 1.29 0.19 -3.63
N ARG A 102 1.98 -0.44 -2.68
CA ARG A 102 1.43 -0.94 -1.43
C ARG A 102 2.09 -0.24 -0.27
N CYS A 103 1.28 0.21 0.67
CA CYS A 103 1.71 0.76 1.94
C CYS A 103 1.11 -0.06 3.09
N VAL A 104 1.96 -0.76 3.86
CA VAL A 104 1.53 -1.38 5.12
C VAL A 104 1.91 -0.45 6.27
N VAL A 105 0.90 0.12 6.91
CA VAL A 105 1.02 1.01 8.06
C VAL A 105 1.02 0.18 9.33
N ARG A 106 2.15 0.18 10.02
CA ARG A 106 2.37 -0.52 11.28
C ARG A 106 2.08 0.40 12.45
N TYR A 107 1.29 -0.08 13.41
CA TYR A 107 0.91 0.71 14.58
C TYR A 107 0.89 -0.15 15.85
N GLY A 108 1.16 0.50 16.97
CA GLY A 108 1.13 -0.05 18.31
C GLY A 108 -0.21 0.23 18.97
N TYR A 109 -0.44 -0.35 20.14
CA TYR A 109 -1.73 -0.23 20.83
C TYR A 109 -2.01 1.18 21.38
N CYS A 110 -1.00 2.05 21.49
CA CYS A 110 -1.13 3.44 21.90
C CYS A 110 -0.93 4.44 20.74
N ASP A 111 -0.71 3.98 19.51
CA ASP A 111 -0.49 4.88 18.37
C ASP A 111 -1.81 5.51 17.88
N PRO A 112 -1.82 6.83 17.58
CA PRO A 112 -2.94 7.46 16.88
C PRO A 112 -2.88 7.15 15.39
N ILE A 113 -3.71 6.22 14.91
CA ILE A 113 -3.59 5.64 13.56
C ILE A 113 -4.14 6.57 12.46
N ARG A 114 -5.12 7.42 12.80
CA ARG A 114 -5.92 8.23 11.85
C ARG A 114 -6.30 9.61 12.38
N ASP A 115 -5.69 10.04 13.48
CA ASP A 115 -6.08 11.24 14.22
C ASP A 115 -5.26 12.48 13.82
N THR A 116 -4.64 12.43 12.64
CA THR A 116 -3.75 13.49 12.17
C THR A 116 -4.12 13.85 10.74
N ASP A 117 -4.38 15.13 10.51
CA ASP A 117 -4.83 15.67 9.22
C ASP A 117 -3.86 15.39 8.04
N ASN A 118 -2.65 14.90 8.33
CA ASN A 118 -1.56 14.72 7.38
C ASN A 118 -1.21 13.24 7.12
N PHE A 119 -2.08 12.30 7.49
CA PHE A 119 -1.79 10.87 7.36
C PHE A 119 -1.49 10.45 5.91
N GLU A 120 -2.36 10.85 4.97
CA GLU A 120 -2.19 10.59 3.54
C GLU A 120 -0.91 11.24 2.99
N GLU A 121 -0.57 12.44 3.45
CA GLU A 121 0.65 13.15 3.05
C GLU A 121 1.91 12.38 3.48
N GLN A 122 1.91 11.77 4.68
CA GLN A 122 3.02 10.94 5.14
C GLN A 122 3.20 9.67 4.29
N ILE A 123 2.10 9.07 3.82
CA ILE A 123 2.16 7.93 2.89
C ILE A 123 2.75 8.38 1.55
N ILE A 124 2.28 9.52 1.01
CA ILE A 124 2.78 10.07 -0.25
C ILE A 124 4.28 10.37 -0.14
N SER A 125 4.71 11.01 0.94
CA SER A 125 6.14 11.28 1.20
C SER A 125 6.96 10.00 1.28
N SER A 126 6.45 8.96 1.96
CA SER A 126 7.13 7.66 2.08
C SER A 126 7.25 6.96 0.72
N ILE A 127 6.26 7.09 -0.16
CA ILE A 127 6.33 6.56 -1.53
C ILE A 127 7.36 7.36 -2.35
N GLY A 128 7.42 8.68 -2.19
CA GLY A 128 8.44 9.51 -2.82
C GLY A 128 9.85 9.08 -2.45
N GLU A 129 10.11 8.86 -1.15
CA GLU A 129 11.39 8.34 -0.67
C GLU A 129 11.69 6.95 -1.24
N PHE A 130 10.70 6.05 -1.30
CA PHE A 130 10.85 4.73 -1.92
C PHE A 130 11.25 4.80 -3.40
N ILE A 131 10.62 5.67 -4.19
CA ILE A 131 10.93 5.84 -5.62
C ILE A 131 12.38 6.31 -5.80
N ILE A 132 12.82 7.30 -5.02
CA ILE A 132 14.19 7.81 -5.07
C ILE A 132 15.18 6.70 -4.68
N MET A 133 14.86 5.88 -3.67
CA MET A 133 15.71 4.75 -3.28
C MET A 133 15.79 3.69 -4.40
N GLU A 134 14.67 3.36 -5.02
CA GLU A 134 14.58 2.36 -6.10
C GLU A 134 15.32 2.80 -7.37
N GLU A 135 15.39 4.11 -7.65
CA GLU A 135 16.17 4.66 -8.76
C GLU A 135 17.69 4.65 -8.48
N ASN A 136 18.09 4.80 -7.22
CA ASN A 136 19.50 4.79 -6.81
C ASN A 136 20.06 3.36 -6.65
N GLU A 137 19.24 2.38 -6.27
CA GLU A 137 19.58 0.95 -6.26
C GLU A 137 19.50 0.38 -7.68
N PHE A 138 20.49 0.72 -8.52
CA PHE A 138 20.56 0.29 -9.92
C PHE A 138 20.64 -1.26 -10.01
N GLU A 139 19.63 -1.88 -10.62
CA GLU A 139 19.60 -3.26 -11.13
C GLU A 139 19.90 -4.39 -10.12
N SER A 140 18.87 -4.89 -9.44
CA SER A 140 18.89 -6.30 -9.01
C SER A 140 17.55 -6.99 -9.26
N LEU A 141 17.46 -7.59 -10.45
CA LEU A 141 16.66 -8.76 -10.81
C LEU A 141 15.14 -8.56 -10.91
N ASN A 142 14.61 -9.05 -12.04
CA ASN A 142 13.22 -9.16 -12.46
C ASN A 142 12.37 -10.05 -11.52
N SER A 143 12.25 -9.68 -10.25
CA SER A 143 11.27 -10.21 -9.29
C SER A 143 11.09 -9.23 -8.14
N SER A 144 10.68 -7.99 -8.45
CA SER A 144 10.34 -6.96 -7.46
C SER A 144 8.93 -7.14 -6.87
N GLU A 145 8.17 -8.13 -7.34
CA GLU A 145 6.78 -8.31 -6.94
C GLU A 145 6.70 -8.83 -5.49
N GLY A 146 6.27 -7.96 -4.58
CA GLY A 146 6.08 -8.30 -3.17
C GLY A 146 7.26 -7.97 -2.23
N ARG A 147 8.36 -7.40 -2.74
CA ARG A 147 9.41 -6.86 -1.86
C ARG A 147 8.90 -5.59 -1.18
N MET A 148 8.88 -5.60 0.14
CA MET A 148 8.50 -4.44 0.96
C MET A 148 9.76 -3.85 1.60
N VAL A 149 9.96 -2.54 1.45
CA VAL A 149 11.04 -1.77 2.04
C VAL A 149 10.48 -0.93 3.19
N VAL A 150 11.22 -0.90 4.30
CA VAL A 150 10.91 0.02 5.40
C VAL A 150 11.36 1.40 4.98
N VAL A 151 10.43 2.35 4.94
CA VAL A 151 10.75 3.75 4.64
C VAL A 151 10.63 4.57 5.91
N GLY A 152 11.69 5.31 6.22
CA GLY A 152 11.70 6.29 7.28
C GLY A 152 13.11 6.62 7.77
N LYS A 153 13.33 7.89 8.09
CA LYS A 153 14.60 8.36 8.64
C LYS A 153 14.76 7.85 10.08
N PRO A 154 15.94 7.33 10.48
CA PRO A 154 16.19 7.08 11.89
C PRO A 154 16.05 8.41 12.64
N GLN A 155 15.20 8.42 13.66
CA GLN A 155 15.19 9.53 14.61
C GLN A 155 16.55 9.51 15.29
N LEU A 156 17.42 10.47 14.98
CA LEU A 156 18.55 10.78 15.84
C LEU A 156 17.93 11.10 17.20
N MET A 157 18.14 10.23 18.18
CA MET A 157 17.85 10.56 19.56
C MET A 157 18.75 11.75 19.90
N GLU A 158 18.18 12.95 19.93
CA GLU A 158 18.78 14.03 20.70
C GLU A 158 18.72 13.57 22.16
N ALA A 159 19.86 13.04 22.62
CA ALA A 159 20.11 12.82 24.03
C ALA A 159 20.19 14.19 24.70
N LEU A 160 19.18 14.50 25.51
CA LEU A 160 19.28 15.48 26.60
C LEU A 160 19.49 14.72 27.91
#